data_AF-T0HKH0-F1
#
_entry.id   AF-T0HKH0-F1
#
_cell.length_a   1.000
_cell.length_b   1.000
_cell.length_c   1.000
_cell.angle_alpha   90.00
_cell.angle_beta   90.00
_cell.angle_gamma   90.00
#
_symmetry.space_group_name_H-M   'P 1'
#
loop_
_entity.id
_entity.type
_entity.pdbx_description
1 polymer ?
#
loop_
_entity_poly.entity_id
_entity_poly.type
_entity_poly.pdbx_seq_one_letter_code
_entity_poly.pdbx_strand_id
1 'polypeptide(L)'
;MATVTIQLERYAYPRMTASLEIPAMIVGDIAVHRRAFWGEGDAPSAATATRNGYWTATHVPSGLNCGMACPLPERTRKRADVVDWAKRWQAAIPEYFEAARTDPEAANRAHGRNAIEAARYC
;
A
#
# COMPACT_ATOMS: atom_id res chain seq x y z
N MET A 1 1.44 18.47 2.09
CA MET A 1 0.75 17.22 1.67
C MET A 1 1.30 16.91 0.29
N ALA A 2 1.86 15.73 0.06
CA ALA A 2 2.49 15.38 -1.21
C ALA A 2 1.47 14.70 -2.14
N THR A 3 1.70 14.73 -3.44
CA THR A 3 0.99 13.90 -4.41
C THR A 3 1.84 12.70 -4.78
N VAL A 4 1.18 11.57 -5.02
CA VAL A 4 1.81 10.35 -5.53
C VAL A 4 0.99 9.82 -6.69
N THR A 5 1.68 9.30 -7.69
CA THR A 5 1.06 8.49 -8.73
C THR A 5 0.88 7.08 -8.20
N ILE A 6 -0.36 6.62 -8.14
CA ILE A 6 -0.66 5.23 -7.79
C ILE A 6 -1.28 4.51 -8.98
N GLN A 7 -1.03 3.22 -9.08
CA GLN A 7 -1.80 2.36 -9.97
C GLN A 7 -3.08 1.91 -9.27
N LEU A 8 -4.18 2.01 -10.02
CA LEU A 8 -5.50 1.66 -9.56
C LEU A 8 -6.10 0.63 -10.51
N GLU A 9 -6.81 -0.34 -9.93
CA GLU A 9 -7.53 -1.36 -10.67
C GLU A 9 -9.04 -1.13 -10.58
N ARG A 10 -9.72 -1.24 -11.73
CA ARG A 10 -11.19 -1.26 -11.80
C ARG A 10 -11.74 -2.45 -11.04
N TYR A 11 -12.74 -2.21 -10.18
CA TYR A 11 -13.41 -3.26 -9.40
C TYR A 11 -14.44 -4.08 -10.22
N ALA A 12 -14.75 -3.64 -11.44
CA ALA A 12 -15.67 -4.28 -12.37
C ALA A 12 -14.96 -4.78 -13.64
N TYR A 13 -15.57 -5.74 -14.35
CA TYR A 13 -15.06 -6.21 -15.64
C TYR A 13 -15.39 -5.23 -16.78
N PRO A 14 -14.54 -5.13 -17.82
CA PRO A 14 -13.18 -5.67 -17.89
C PRO A 14 -12.25 -5.01 -16.86
N ARG A 15 -11.30 -5.78 -16.31
CA ARG A 15 -10.27 -5.21 -15.43
C ARG A 15 -9.44 -4.19 -16.22
N MET A 16 -9.34 -2.98 -15.70
CA MET A 16 -8.58 -1.89 -16.30
C MET A 16 -7.68 -1.28 -15.24
N THR A 17 -6.50 -0.83 -15.65
CA THR A 17 -5.56 -0.08 -14.81
C THR A 17 -5.48 1.37 -15.24
N ALA A 18 -5.26 2.26 -14.27
CA ALA A 18 -5.03 3.68 -14.52
C ALA A 18 -4.06 4.23 -13.48
N SER A 19 -3.21 5.15 -13.92
CA SER A 19 -2.32 5.90 -13.06
C SER A 19 -3.01 7.19 -12.65
N LEU A 20 -3.06 7.47 -11.36
CA LEU A 20 -3.72 8.65 -10.83
C LEU A 20 -2.84 9.34 -9.79
N GLU A 21 -2.72 10.66 -9.91
CA GLU A 21 -2.13 11.47 -8.85
C GLU A 21 -3.15 11.70 -7.74
N ILE A 22 -2.79 11.31 -6.53
CA ILE A 22 -3.63 11.49 -5.35
C ILE A 22 -2.83 12.10 -4.19
N PRO A 23 -3.50 12.84 -3.29
CA PRO A 23 -2.86 13.31 -2.09
C PRO A 23 -2.53 12.13 -1.16
N ALA A 24 -1.28 12.07 -0.70
CA ALA A 24 -0.79 11.06 0.22
C ALA A 24 0.11 11.66 1.31
N MET A 25 0.26 10.90 2.38
CA MET A 25 1.30 11.08 3.39
C MET A 25 2.44 10.13 3.09
N ILE A 26 3.66 10.66 2.97
CA ILE A 26 4.85 9.85 2.73
C ILE A 26 5.51 9.48 4.06
N VAL A 27 5.83 8.21 4.22
CA VAL A 27 6.59 7.65 5.33
C VAL A 27 7.69 6.76 4.75
N GLY A 28 8.88 7.34 4.56
CA GLY A 28 9.97 6.68 3.83
C GLY A 28 9.55 6.35 2.40
N ASP A 29 9.61 5.07 2.02
CA ASP A 29 9.18 4.58 0.70
C ASP A 29 7.67 4.25 0.60
N ILE A 30 6.90 4.49 1.67
CA ILE A 30 5.46 4.20 1.71
C ILE A 30 4.63 5.48 1.54
N ALA A 31 3.69 5.44 0.59
CA ALA A 31 2.62 6.40 0.47
C ALA A 31 1.35 5.90 1.18
N VAL A 32 0.92 6.63 2.21
CA VAL A 32 -0.34 6.39 2.92
C VAL A 32 -1.43 7.29 2.37
N HIS A 33 -2.48 6.69 1.83
CA HIS A 33 -3.55 7.39 1.14
C HIS A 33 -4.90 6.69 1.29
N ARG A 34 -5.98 7.33 0.88
CA ARG A 34 -7.28 6.65 0.76
C ARG A 34 -7.26 5.76 -0.48
N ARG A 35 -7.81 4.55 -0.36
CA ARG A 35 -7.94 3.66 -1.51
C ARG A 35 -8.91 4.28 -2.50
N ALA A 36 -8.50 4.35 -3.76
CA ALA A 36 -9.42 4.68 -4.84
C ALA A 36 -10.01 3.39 -5.41
N PHE A 37 -11.30 3.45 -5.71
CA PHE A 37 -11.97 2.52 -6.59
C PHE A 37 -12.69 3.36 -7.64
N TRP A 38 -12.81 2.85 -8.86
CA TRP A 38 -13.80 3.37 -9.80
C TRP A 38 -14.73 2.23 -10.24
N GLY A 39 -16.01 2.56 -10.31
CA GLY A 39 -17.08 1.66 -10.73
C GLY A 39 -17.17 1.57 -12.25
N GLU A 40 -18.11 0.76 -12.71
CA GLU A 40 -18.51 0.75 -14.12
C GLU A 40 -19.21 2.07 -14.49
N GLY A 41 -18.72 2.75 -15.54
CA GLY A 41 -19.26 4.03 -16.02
C GLY A 41 -18.60 5.29 -15.46
N ASP A 42 -17.74 5.18 -14.44
CA ASP A 42 -17.00 6.31 -13.87
C ASP A 42 -15.57 6.41 -14.46
N ALA A 43 -15.11 7.63 -14.71
CA ALA A 43 -13.70 7.90 -14.99
C ALA A 43 -12.88 7.90 -13.67
N PRO A 44 -11.65 7.35 -13.66
CA PRO A 44 -10.76 7.46 -12.51
C PRO A 44 -10.47 8.93 -12.20
N SER A 45 -10.75 9.37 -10.97
CA SER A 45 -10.45 10.73 -10.54
C SER A 45 -9.98 10.79 -9.09
N ALA A 46 -9.16 11.79 -8.76
CA ALA A 46 -8.68 12.03 -7.39
C ALA A 46 -9.83 12.34 -6.41
N ALA A 47 -10.93 12.90 -6.92
CA ALA A 47 -12.13 13.16 -6.13
C ALA A 47 -12.84 11.85 -5.74
N THR A 48 -12.95 10.90 -6.68
CA THR A 48 -13.50 9.55 -6.39
C THR A 48 -12.57 8.77 -5.46
N ALA A 49 -11.26 8.93 -5.63
CA ALA A 49 -10.24 8.29 -4.80
C ALA A 49 -10.29 8.66 -3.32
N THR A 50 -10.72 9.89 -3.01
CA THR A 50 -10.63 10.45 -1.67
C THR A 50 -11.95 10.41 -0.91
N ARG A 51 -13.09 10.16 -1.58
CA ARG A 51 -14.42 10.27 -0.97
C ARG A 51 -14.79 9.11 -0.02
N ASN A 52 -14.65 7.86 -0.44
CA ASN A 52 -15.25 6.70 0.25
C ASN A 52 -14.33 5.49 0.50
N GLY A 53 -13.02 5.65 0.33
CA GLY A 53 -12.05 4.60 0.58
C GLY A 53 -11.59 4.50 2.04
N TYR A 54 -11.32 3.29 2.51
CA TYR A 54 -10.49 3.08 3.70
C TYR A 54 -9.04 3.50 3.42
N TRP A 55 -8.25 3.68 4.48
CA TRP A 55 -6.83 4.04 4.34
C TRP A 55 -6.01 2.83 3.93
N THR A 56 -5.09 3.04 2.99
CA THR A 56 -4.19 2.02 2.46
C THR A 56 -2.78 2.59 2.31
N ALA A 57 -1.85 1.71 2.03
CA ALA A 57 -0.47 2.02 1.73
C ALA A 57 -0.08 1.51 0.35
N THR A 58 0.79 2.24 -0.34
CA THR A 58 1.39 1.88 -1.61
C THR A 58 2.90 2.10 -1.51
N HIS A 59 3.70 1.16 -2.01
CA HIS A 59 5.15 1.29 -2.05
C HIS A 59 5.52 2.17 -3.25
N VAL A 60 6.07 3.35 -2.96
CA VAL A 60 6.28 4.43 -3.94
C VAL A 60 7.14 4.00 -5.14
N PRO A 61 8.30 3.32 -4.97
CA PRO A 61 9.12 2.87 -6.10
C PRO A 61 8.39 1.92 -7.05
N SER A 62 7.60 0.99 -6.50
CA SER A 62 6.91 -0.03 -7.30
C SER A 62 5.52 0.38 -7.78
N GLY A 63 4.89 1.37 -7.14
CA GLY A 63 3.49 1.72 -7.35
C GLY A 63 2.49 0.68 -6.86
N LEU A 64 2.94 -0.39 -6.18
CA LEU A 64 2.11 -1.51 -5.79
C LEU A 64 1.51 -1.35 -4.40
N ASN A 65 0.27 -1.80 -4.27
CA ASN A 65 -0.52 -1.67 -3.06
C ASN A 65 0.02 -2.62 -1.98
N CYS A 66 0.45 -2.07 -0.84
CA CYS A 66 0.92 -2.82 0.33
C CYS A 66 -0.25 -3.26 1.22
N GLY A 67 -1.48 -3.21 0.73
CA GLY A 67 -2.66 -3.38 1.53
C GLY A 67 -2.74 -4.77 2.13
N MET A 68 -2.42 -5.82 1.38
CA MET A 68 -2.40 -7.18 1.91
C MET A 68 -1.32 -7.36 3.00
N ALA A 69 -0.20 -6.65 2.86
CA ALA A 69 0.91 -6.61 3.81
C ALA A 69 0.65 -5.73 5.05
N CYS A 70 -0.47 -5.00 5.09
CA CYS A 70 -0.89 -4.28 6.28
C CYS A 70 -1.82 -5.19 7.09
N PRO A 71 -1.50 -5.52 8.35
CA PRO A 71 -2.18 -6.58 9.12
C PRO A 71 -3.58 -6.18 9.60
N LEU A 72 -4.05 -5.00 9.19
CA LEU A 72 -5.33 -4.42 9.58
C LEU A 72 -6.42 -4.85 8.60
N PRO A 73 -7.61 -5.23 9.07
CA PRO A 73 -8.73 -5.51 8.18
C PRO A 73 -9.02 -4.30 7.29
N GLU A 74 -9.07 -4.50 5.97
CA GLU A 74 -9.20 -3.42 4.98
C GLU A 74 -10.33 -2.44 5.34
N ARG A 75 -11.52 -2.98 5.67
CA ARG A 75 -12.74 -2.20 5.97
C ARG A 75 -12.64 -1.32 7.22
N THR A 76 -11.67 -1.55 8.10
CA THR A 76 -11.55 -0.82 9.38
C THR A 76 -10.29 0.03 9.48
N ARG A 77 -9.48 0.12 8.42
CA ARG A 77 -8.23 0.88 8.45
C ARG A 77 -8.48 2.37 8.64
N LYS A 78 -8.13 2.85 9.82
CA LYS A 78 -8.03 4.28 10.10
C LYS A 78 -6.67 4.77 9.63
N ARG A 79 -6.60 6.07 9.32
CA ARG A 79 -5.36 6.73 8.89
C ARG A 79 -4.21 6.47 9.85
N ALA A 80 -4.46 6.66 11.15
CA ALA A 80 -3.44 6.56 12.19
C ALA A 80 -2.80 5.17 12.21
N ASP A 81 -3.61 4.12 12.13
CA ASP A 81 -3.12 2.74 12.16
C ASP A 81 -2.24 2.41 10.96
N VAL A 82 -2.60 2.90 9.76
CA VAL A 82 -1.80 2.70 8.54
C VAL A 82 -0.50 3.50 8.59
N VAL A 83 -0.53 4.71 9.15
CA VAL A 83 0.68 5.52 9.36
C VAL A 83 1.62 4.84 10.36
N ASP A 84 1.10 4.33 11.46
CA ASP A 84 1.89 3.62 12.47
C ASP A 84 2.48 2.33 11.93
N TRP A 85 1.71 1.57 11.13
CA TRP A 85 2.23 0.43 10.39
C TRP A 85 3.37 0.85 9.45
N ALA A 86 3.19 1.91 8.66
CA ALA A 86 4.21 2.37 7.71
C ALA A 86 5.51 2.78 8.42
N LYS A 87 5.43 3.43 9.58
CA LYS A 87 6.61 3.77 10.39
C LYS A 87 7.35 2.52 10.88
N ARG A 88 6.61 1.53 11.40
CA ARG A 88 7.19 0.26 11.87
C ARG A 88 7.80 -0.52 10.71
N TRP A 89 7.15 -0.48 9.55
CA TRP A 89 7.66 -1.06 8.31
C TRP A 89 9.02 -0.45 7.95
N GLN A 90 9.11 0.89 7.83
CA GLN A 90 10.37 1.58 7.54
C GLN A 90 11.49 1.21 8.51
N ALA A 91 11.18 1.08 9.80
CA ALA A 91 12.17 0.70 10.81
C ALA A 91 12.62 -0.77 10.68
N ALA A 92 11.75 -1.67 10.24
CA ALA A 92 12.03 -3.10 10.12
C ALA A 92 12.68 -3.50 8.79
N ILE A 93 12.60 -2.66 7.74
CA ILE A 93 13.14 -2.93 6.41
C ILE A 93 14.62 -3.38 6.45
N PRO A 94 15.54 -2.67 7.13
CA PRO A 94 16.95 -3.06 7.12
C PRO A 94 17.17 -4.43 7.76
N GLU A 95 16.58 -4.67 8.94
CA GLU A 95 16.70 -5.94 9.66
C GLU A 95 16.09 -7.10 8.87
N TYR A 96 14.94 -6.89 8.24
CA TYR A 96 14.31 -7.89 7.38
C TYR A 96 15.20 -8.27 6.21
N PHE A 97 15.76 -7.31 5.48
CA PHE A 97 16.60 -7.62 4.31
C PHE A 97 17.92 -8.27 4.70
N GLU A 98 18.50 -7.96 5.86
CA GLU A 98 19.65 -8.70 6.38
C GLU A 98 19.28 -10.15 6.74
N ALA A 99 18.17 -10.37 7.47
CA ALA A 99 17.72 -11.71 7.84
C ALA A 99 17.30 -12.55 6.63
N ALA A 100 16.65 -11.94 5.64
CA ALA A 100 16.19 -12.60 4.42
C ALA A 100 17.34 -13.06 3.52
N ARG A 101 18.54 -12.48 3.62
CA ARG A 101 19.72 -12.97 2.91
C ARG A 101 20.20 -14.34 3.41
N THR A 102 20.01 -14.62 4.70
CA THR A 102 20.50 -15.85 5.33
C THR A 102 19.43 -16.93 5.45
N ASP A 103 18.22 -16.56 5.86
CA ASP A 103 17.08 -17.48 5.97
C ASP A 103 15.79 -16.71 5.64
N PRO A 104 15.38 -16.73 4.36
CA PRO A 104 14.15 -16.09 3.92
C PRO A 104 12.92 -16.57 4.68
N GLU A 105 12.84 -17.86 5.03
CA GLU A 105 11.67 -18.38 5.74
C GLU A 105 11.62 -17.94 7.21
N ALA A 106 12.77 -17.85 7.89
CA ALA A 106 12.84 -17.30 9.24
C ALA A 106 12.52 -15.80 9.27
N ALA A 107 13.07 -15.02 8.34
CA ALA A 107 12.73 -13.61 8.18
C ALA A 107 11.22 -13.44 7.94
N ASN A 108 10.65 -14.33 7.12
CA ASN A 108 9.22 -14.41 6.85
C ASN A 108 8.38 -14.84 8.06
N ARG A 109 8.89 -15.69 8.95
CA ARG A 109 8.19 -16.02 10.20
C ARG A 109 8.26 -14.87 11.21
N ALA A 110 9.42 -14.21 11.30
CA ALA A 110 9.68 -13.12 12.25
C ALA A 110 8.98 -11.81 11.85
N HIS A 111 8.91 -11.52 10.54
CA HIS A 111 8.42 -10.24 10.01
C HIS A 111 7.24 -10.39 9.03
N GLY A 112 6.94 -11.61 8.59
CA GLY A 112 6.35 -11.86 7.28
C GLY A 112 4.85 -12.08 7.18
N ARG A 113 4.03 -11.53 8.07
CA ARG A 113 2.70 -11.08 7.58
C ARG A 113 2.74 -9.70 6.95
N ASN A 114 3.73 -8.88 7.32
CA ASN A 114 3.85 -7.52 6.79
C ASN A 114 4.99 -7.38 5.79
N ALA A 115 5.96 -8.30 5.79
CA ALA A 115 7.15 -8.21 4.93
C ALA A 115 7.13 -9.00 3.64
N ILE A 116 6.48 -10.17 3.64
CA ILE A 116 6.52 -11.11 2.52
C ILE A 116 5.82 -10.58 1.27
N GLU A 117 4.70 -9.88 1.44
CA GLU A 117 3.96 -9.35 0.29
C GLU A 117 4.55 -8.06 -0.27
N ALA A 118 5.29 -7.28 0.55
CA ALA A 118 6.02 -6.12 0.07
C ALA A 118 7.32 -6.52 -0.67
N ALA A 119 7.99 -7.60 -0.26
CA ALA A 119 9.23 -8.06 -0.88
C ALA A 119 9.05 -8.84 -2.19
N ARG A 120 7.85 -9.33 -2.51
CA ARG A 120 7.57 -10.04 -3.77
C ARG A 120 7.54 -9.15 -5.02
N TYR A 121 7.64 -7.84 -4.82
CA TYR A 121 7.34 -6.85 -5.85
C TYR A 121 8.26 -5.61 -5.80
N CYS A 122 9.38 -5.71 -5.08
CA CYS A 122 10.49 -4.76 -5.14
C CYS A 122 11.62 -5.35 -6.00
#